data_AF-A0A1G5MWX6-F1
#
_entry.id   AF-A0A1G5MWX6-F1
#
_cell.length_a   1.000
_cell.length_b   1.000
_cell.length_c   1.000
_cell.angle_alpha   90.00
_cell.angle_beta   90.00
_cell.angle_gamma   90.00
#
_symmetry.space_group_name_H-M   'P 1'
#
loop_
_entity.id
_entity.type
_entity.pdbx_description
1 polymer ?
#
loop_
_entity_poly.entity_id
_entity_poly.type
_entity_poly.pdbx_seq_one_letter_code
_entity_poly.pdbx_strand_id
1 'polypeptide(L)'
;MPLRKIFIGAAVFAMVGVVGLLGLSRYVDSLPIGTGEVQMSPDGRFQASVMSFSEKSFFTGASRRWFEIGVSGPDVLYEFTSRPLPGPPFGSREHHSVISWKPDSSSVRFDFPTAKLEIKTQR
;
A
#
# COMPACT_ATOMS: atom_id res chain seq x y z
N MET A 1 41.83 -19.74 -31.63
CA MET A 1 41.98 -19.17 -30.26
C MET A 1 41.16 -17.89 -29.97
N PRO A 2 41.02 -16.89 -30.86
CA PRO A 2 40.34 -15.63 -30.52
C PRO A 2 38.81 -15.76 -30.40
N LEU A 3 38.19 -16.59 -31.24
CA LEU A 3 36.73 -16.79 -31.27
C LEU A 3 36.18 -17.29 -29.92
N ARG A 4 36.88 -18.24 -29.28
CA ARG A 4 36.52 -18.77 -27.95
C ARG A 4 36.57 -17.70 -26.85
N LYS A 5 37.52 -16.76 -26.91
CA LYS A 5 37.62 -15.67 -25.93
C LYS A 5 36.47 -14.67 -26.09
N ILE A 6 36.08 -14.38 -27.33
CA ILE A 6 34.93 -13.52 -27.65
C ILE A 6 33.63 -14.17 -27.16
N PHE A 7 33.42 -15.46 -27.42
CA PHE A 7 32.25 -16.20 -26.92
C PHE A 7 32.18 -16.23 -25.39
N ILE A 8 33.30 -16.45 -24.70
CA ILE A 8 33.33 -16.41 -23.22
C ILE A 8 33.00 -15.00 -22.72
N GLY A 9 33.58 -13.95 -23.31
CA GLY A 9 33.28 -12.56 -22.94
C GLY A 9 31.81 -12.21 -23.15
N ALA A 10 31.23 -12.60 -24.29
CA ALA A 10 29.82 -12.40 -24.58
C ALA A 10 28.90 -13.18 -23.61
N ALA A 11 29.26 -14.42 -23.28
CA ALA A 11 28.49 -15.23 -22.33
C ALA A 11 28.52 -14.63 -20.91
N VAL A 12 29.68 -14.14 -20.45
CA VAL A 12 29.81 -13.46 -19.15
C VAL A 12 28.99 -12.17 -19.14
N PHE A 13 29.08 -11.36 -20.20
CA PHE A 13 28.29 -10.13 -20.32
C PHE A 13 26.78 -10.40 -20.32
N ALA A 14 26.33 -11.42 -21.06
CA ALA A 14 24.93 -11.85 -21.07
C ALA A 14 24.49 -12.32 -19.68
N MET A 15 25.31 -13.10 -18.98
CA MET A 15 25.01 -13.56 -17.61
C MET A 15 24.89 -12.39 -16.63
N VAL A 16 25.82 -11.42 -16.67
CA VAL A 16 25.75 -10.22 -15.82
C VAL A 16 24.49 -9.40 -16.14
N GLY A 17 24.15 -9.26 -17.43
CA GLY A 17 22.93 -8.59 -17.85
C GLY A 17 21.66 -9.25 -17.31
N VAL A 18 21.57 -10.59 -17.39
CA VAL A 18 20.42 -11.35 -16.86
C VAL A 18 20.34 -11.23 -15.33
N VAL A 19 21.46 -11.33 -14.61
CA VAL A 19 21.49 -11.17 -13.15
C VAL A 19 21.08 -9.76 -12.75
N GLY A 20 21.56 -8.74 -13.47
CA GLY A 20 21.17 -7.34 -13.25
C GLY A 20 19.67 -7.11 -13.46
N LEU A 21 19.10 -7.65 -14.55
CA LEU A 21 17.66 -7.57 -14.84
C LEU A 21 16.82 -8.27 -13.76
N LEU A 22 17.22 -9.46 -13.31
CA LEU A 22 16.54 -10.18 -12.24
C LEU A 22 16.63 -9.43 -10.90
N GLY A 23 17.78 -8.83 -10.60
CA GLY A 23 17.96 -7.98 -9.43
C GLY A 23 17.04 -6.77 -9.45
N LEU A 24 16.95 -6.08 -10.58
CA LEU A 24 16.07 -4.92 -10.76
C LEU A 24 14.59 -5.30 -10.62
N SER A 25 14.16 -6.41 -11.25
CA SER A 25 12.80 -6.92 -11.13
C SER A 25 12.44 -7.22 -9.67
N ARG A 26 13.33 -7.89 -8.92
CA ARG A 26 13.09 -8.15 -7.49
C ARG A 26 13.09 -6.91 -6.63
N TYR A 27 13.87 -5.90 -6.99
CA TYR A 27 13.87 -4.63 -6.30
C TYR A 27 12.52 -3.91 -6.47
N VAL A 28 12.00 -3.84 -7.70
CA VAL A 28 10.69 -3.24 -7.97
C VAL A 28 9.57 -3.98 -7.24
N ASP A 29 9.58 -5.32 -7.24
CA ASP A 29 8.61 -6.14 -6.50
C ASP A 29 8.71 -5.96 -4.98
N SER A 30 9.85 -5.50 -4.48
CA SER A 30 10.06 -5.25 -3.05
C SER A 30 9.61 -3.87 -2.58
N LEU A 31 9.23 -2.98 -3.49
CA LEU A 31 8.66 -1.70 -3.10
C LEU A 31 7.22 -1.89 -2.60
N PRO A 32 6.82 -1.20 -1.53
CA PRO A 32 5.44 -1.26 -1.06
C PRO A 32 4.51 -0.63 -2.10
N ILE A 33 3.52 -1.39 -2.54
CA ILE A 33 2.45 -0.90 -3.42
C ILE A 33 1.21 -0.66 -2.55
N GLY A 34 0.72 0.58 -2.58
CA GLY A 34 -0.45 1.03 -1.84
C GLY A 34 -1.65 1.30 -2.74
N THR A 35 -2.83 0.82 -2.38
CA THR A 35 -4.11 1.28 -2.93
C THR A 35 -5.04 1.65 -1.80
N GLY A 36 -5.92 2.62 -2.00
CA GLY A 36 -6.80 3.01 -0.91
C GLY A 36 -7.82 4.06 -1.27
N GLU A 37 -8.49 4.54 -0.24
CA GLU A 37 -9.52 5.56 -0.31
C GLU A 37 -9.12 6.73 0.59
N VAL A 38 -9.38 7.94 0.10
CA VAL A 38 -9.24 9.17 0.88
C VAL A 38 -10.53 9.96 0.71
N GLN A 39 -11.10 10.42 1.81
CA GLN A 39 -12.33 11.20 1.80
C GLN A 39 -12.24 12.36 2.78
N MET A 40 -12.54 13.56 2.30
CA MET A 40 -12.69 14.74 3.16
C MET A 40 -14.00 14.69 3.93
N SER A 41 -14.00 15.26 5.14
CA SER A 41 -15.22 15.50 5.90
C SER A 41 -16.15 16.47 5.15
N PRO A 42 -17.47 16.43 5.40
CA PRO A 42 -18.43 17.35 4.78
C PRO A 42 -18.10 18.83 4.95
N ASP A 43 -17.48 19.21 6.07
CA ASP A 43 -17.02 20.58 6.34
C ASP A 43 -15.61 20.90 5.81
N GLY A 44 -14.93 19.92 5.21
CA GLY A 44 -13.60 20.04 4.63
C GLY A 44 -12.44 20.18 5.62
N ARG A 45 -12.71 20.11 6.94
CA ARG A 45 -11.67 20.30 7.96
C ARG A 45 -10.84 19.06 8.21
N PHE A 46 -11.43 17.88 8.07
CA PHE A 46 -10.77 16.62 8.36
C PHE A 46 -10.64 15.78 7.09
N GLN A 47 -9.62 14.94 7.06
CA GLN A 47 -9.37 13.96 6.02
C GLN A 47 -9.29 12.59 6.65
N ALA A 48 -10.01 11.62 6.09
CA ALA A 48 -9.90 10.22 6.46
C ALA A 48 -9.24 9.48 5.31
N SER A 49 -8.36 8.54 5.65
CA SER A 49 -7.65 7.72 4.68
C SER A 49 -7.62 6.27 5.12
N VAL A 50 -7.78 5.36 4.17
CA VAL A 50 -7.46 3.95 4.38
C VAL A 50 -6.62 3.45 3.22
N MET A 51 -5.40 3.02 3.52
CA MET A 51 -4.45 2.49 2.57
C MET A 51 -4.19 1.01 2.84
N SER A 52 -4.22 0.20 1.78
CA SER A 52 -3.79 -1.19 1.75
C SER A 52 -2.40 -1.26 1.15
N PHE A 53 -1.44 -1.77 1.91
CA PHE A 53 -0.09 -2.00 1.43
C PHE A 53 0.21 -3.48 1.24
N SER A 54 1.01 -3.77 0.22
CA SER A 54 1.65 -5.07 0.04
C SER A 54 3.12 -4.87 -0.32
N GLU A 55 3.98 -5.67 0.30
CA GLU A 55 5.41 -5.70 0.06
C GLU A 55 5.86 -7.16 -0.08
N LYS A 56 6.89 -7.41 -0.89
CA LYS A 56 7.54 -8.71 -0.99
C LYS A 56 9.01 -8.59 -0.61
N SER A 57 9.45 -9.39 0.36
CA SER A 57 10.85 -9.36 0.78
C SER A 57 11.77 -9.74 -0.39
N PHE A 58 12.78 -8.90 -0.62
CA PHE A 58 13.79 -9.12 -1.65
C PHE A 58 14.54 -10.45 -1.46
N PHE A 59 14.90 -10.79 -0.22
CA PHE A 59 15.74 -11.95 0.10
C PHE A 59 14.94 -13.25 0.26
N THR A 60 13.80 -13.21 0.95
CA THR A 60 13.04 -14.42 1.28
C THR A 60 11.87 -14.67 0.34
N GLY A 61 11.46 -13.67 -0.46
CA GLY A 61 10.27 -13.72 -1.29
C GLY A 61 8.96 -13.75 -0.50
N ALA A 62 9.01 -13.64 0.84
CA ALA A 62 7.83 -13.61 1.69
C ALA A 62 7.01 -12.35 1.41
N SER A 63 5.69 -12.49 1.29
CA SER A 63 4.78 -11.36 1.13
C SER A 63 4.26 -10.90 2.49
N ARG A 64 4.29 -9.59 2.72
CA ARG A 64 3.64 -8.93 3.84
C ARG A 64 2.55 -8.02 3.29
N ARG A 65 1.40 -8.03 3.94
CA ARG A 65 0.32 -7.07 3.70
C ARG A 65 -0.02 -6.39 5.01
N TRP A 66 -0.40 -5.13 4.95
CA TRP A 66 -0.92 -4.38 6.10
C TRP A 66 -1.85 -3.27 5.64
N PHE A 67 -2.59 -2.71 6.58
CA PHE A 67 -3.45 -1.57 6.34
C PHE A 67 -3.02 -0.40 7.21
N GLU A 68 -3.13 0.80 6.67
CA GLU A 68 -2.96 2.05 7.40
C GLU A 68 -4.29 2.81 7.35
N ILE A 69 -4.83 3.12 8.51
CA ILE A 69 -6.09 3.85 8.68
C ILE A 69 -5.75 5.14 9.39
N GLY A 70 -6.16 6.27 8.82
CA GLY A 70 -5.79 7.58 9.30
C GLY A 70 -6.96 8.56 9.32
N VAL A 71 -6.92 9.48 10.27
CA VAL A 71 -7.74 10.69 10.32
C VAL A 71 -6.84 11.87 10.68
N SER A 72 -6.79 12.87 9.81
CA SER A 72 -5.99 14.08 10.00
C SER A 72 -6.86 15.34 9.91
N GLY A 73 -6.49 16.39 10.62
CA GLY A 73 -7.17 17.69 10.58
C GLY A 73 -6.64 18.63 11.66
N PRO A 74 -7.34 19.76 11.93
CA PRO A 74 -6.98 20.69 12.99
C PRO A 74 -6.89 19.96 14.34
N ASP A 75 -5.69 19.95 14.93
CA ASP A 75 -5.38 19.33 16.23
C ASP A 75 -5.69 17.83 16.36
N VAL A 76 -5.94 17.15 15.24
CA VAL A 76 -6.27 15.71 15.19
C VAL A 76 -5.33 15.01 14.24
N LEU A 77 -4.56 14.05 14.77
CA LEU A 77 -3.79 13.09 14.00
C LEU A 77 -3.96 11.70 14.63
N TYR A 78 -4.79 10.89 14.00
CA TYR A 78 -4.93 9.48 14.32
C TYR A 78 -4.36 8.66 13.16
N GLU A 79 -3.47 7.73 13.47
CA GLU A 79 -2.89 6.83 12.49
C GLU A 79 -2.75 5.44 13.13
N PHE A 80 -3.28 4.42 12.45
CA PHE A 80 -3.30 3.05 12.93
C PHE A 80 -2.80 2.12 11.85
N THR A 81 -1.84 1.27 12.21
CA THR A 81 -1.41 0.16 11.35
C THR A 81 -2.05 -1.13 11.83
N SER A 82 -2.70 -1.85 10.92
CA SER A 82 -3.35 -3.13 11.20
C SER A 82 -2.80 -4.25 10.32
N ARG A 83 -2.96 -5.49 10.81
CA ARG A 83 -2.84 -6.69 9.97
C ARG A 83 -3.88 -6.67 8.85
N PRO A 84 -3.71 -7.48 7.80
CA PRO A 84 -4.69 -7.59 6.74
C PRO A 84 -6.07 -7.93 7.29
N LEU A 85 -7.05 -7.07 7.04
CA LEU A 85 -8.45 -7.37 7.29
C LEU A 85 -8.96 -8.32 6.18
N PRO A 86 -9.67 -9.40 6.54
CA PRO A 86 -10.30 -10.27 5.57
C PRO A 86 -11.48 -9.56 4.87
N GLY A 87 -11.69 -9.88 3.59
CA GLY A 87 -12.79 -9.37 2.79
C GLY A 87 -12.36 -8.82 1.43
N PRO A 88 -13.30 -8.24 0.65
CA PRO A 88 -13.00 -7.63 -0.63
C PRO A 88 -12.00 -6.45 -0.52
N PRO A 89 -11.21 -6.20 -1.57
CA PRO A 89 -10.36 -5.02 -1.67
C PRO A 89 -11.21 -3.73 -1.73
N PHE A 90 -10.59 -2.61 -1.38
CA PHE A 90 -11.19 -1.28 -1.46
C PHE A 90 -10.18 -0.25 -2.00
N GLY A 91 -10.67 0.92 -2.38
CA GLY A 91 -9.86 2.05 -2.85
C GLY A 91 -10.11 2.44 -4.30
N SER A 92 -9.21 3.25 -4.87
CA SER A 92 -9.37 3.95 -6.16
C SER A 92 -9.64 3.07 -7.39
N ARG A 93 -9.50 1.75 -7.29
CA ARG A 93 -9.78 0.79 -8.38
C ARG A 93 -11.01 -0.07 -8.11
N GLU A 94 -11.66 0.09 -6.96
CA GLU A 94 -12.74 -0.75 -6.48
C GLU A 94 -14.03 0.06 -6.29
N HIS A 95 -15.20 -0.56 -6.49
CA HIS A 95 -16.51 0.10 -6.36
C HIS A 95 -17.05 0.13 -4.91
N HIS A 96 -16.21 -0.17 -3.92
CA HIS A 96 -16.59 -0.25 -2.52
C HIS A 96 -15.90 0.85 -1.71
N SER A 97 -16.68 1.87 -1.35
CA SER A 97 -16.27 2.88 -0.39
C SER A 97 -16.37 2.31 1.03
N VAL A 98 -15.33 2.49 1.82
CA VAL A 98 -15.23 2.04 3.21
C VAL A 98 -15.22 3.21 4.19
N ILE A 99 -15.14 4.45 3.71
CA ILE A 99 -15.13 5.66 4.54
C ILE A 99 -16.53 6.29 4.53
N SER A 100 -17.04 6.63 5.70
CA SER A 100 -18.34 7.30 5.85
C SER A 100 -18.29 8.33 6.96
N TRP A 101 -18.38 9.59 6.59
CA TRP A 101 -18.46 10.70 7.53
C TRP A 101 -19.88 10.91 8.05
N LYS A 102 -20.01 11.30 9.32
CA LYS A 102 -21.26 11.92 9.79
C LYS A 102 -21.47 13.28 9.10
N PRO A 103 -22.72 13.68 8.81
CA PRO A 103 -23.02 14.96 8.16
C PRO A 103 -22.47 16.19 8.90
N ASP A 104 -22.37 16.10 10.23
CA ASP A 104 -21.85 17.16 11.11
C ASP A 104 -20.31 17.13 11.26
N SER A 105 -19.62 16.23 10.56
CA SER A 105 -18.17 16.03 10.63
C SER A 105 -17.65 15.72 12.05
N SER A 106 -18.50 15.24 12.96
CA SER A 106 -18.13 14.93 14.37
C SER A 106 -17.43 13.58 14.54
N SER A 107 -17.65 12.66 13.60
CA SER A 107 -16.95 11.39 13.53
C SER A 107 -16.90 10.85 12.11
N VAL A 108 -15.95 9.95 11.88
CA VAL A 108 -15.85 9.11 10.69
C VAL A 108 -15.99 7.66 11.09
N ARG A 109 -16.73 6.92 10.28
CA ARG A 109 -16.86 5.46 10.39
C ARG A 109 -16.15 4.81 9.21
N PHE A 110 -15.36 3.79 9.52
CA PHE A 110 -14.75 2.88 8.57
C PHE A 110 -15.54 1.57 8.61
N ASP A 111 -16.25 1.26 7.53
CA ASP A 111 -17.08 0.06 7.38
C ASP A 111 -16.28 -1.01 6.60
N PHE A 112 -15.48 -1.80 7.33
CA PHE A 112 -14.81 -2.96 6.74
C PHE A 112 -15.72 -4.20 6.73
N PRO A 113 -15.45 -5.20 5.88
CA PRO A 113 -16.25 -6.41 5.79
C PRO A 113 -16.41 -7.17 7.12
N THR A 114 -15.37 -7.16 7.95
CA THR A 114 -15.35 -7.90 9.23
C THR A 114 -15.26 -7.01 10.47
N ALA A 115 -15.14 -5.70 10.30
CA ALA A 115 -14.93 -4.78 11.41
C ALA A 115 -15.52 -3.40 11.10
N LYS A 116 -15.95 -2.71 12.15
CA LYS A 116 -16.34 -1.31 12.06
C LYS A 116 -15.51 -0.52 13.04
N LEU A 117 -14.89 0.54 12.56
CA LEU A 117 -14.12 1.46 13.40
C LEU A 117 -14.78 2.83 13.32
N GLU A 118 -15.06 3.45 14.45
CA GLU A 118 -15.54 4.83 14.49
C GLU A 118 -14.52 5.68 15.24
N ILE A 119 -14.10 6.77 14.61
CA ILE A 119 -13.16 7.74 15.18
C ILE A 119 -13.90 9.07 15.33
N LYS A 120 -13.94 9.58 16.56
CA LYS A 120 -14.47 10.92 16.85
C LYS A 120 -13.39 11.95 16.56
N THR A 121 -13.78 13.04 15.92
CA THR A 121 -12.91 14.19 15.60
C THR A 121 -13.05 15.33 16.60
N GLN A 122 -14.03 15.24 17.50
CA GLN A 122 -14.26 16.21 18.58
C GLN A 122 -13.91 15.58 19.93
N ARG A 123 -13.25 16.37 20.78
CA ARG A 123 -12.91 16.00 22.16
C ARG A 123 -14.07 16.29 23.10
#